data_AF-A0A9E0NV11-F1
#
_entry.id   AF-A0A9E0NV11-F1
#
_cell.length_a   1.000
_cell.length_b   1.000
_cell.length_c   1.000
_cell.angle_alpha   90.00
_cell.angle_beta   90.00
_cell.angle_gamma   90.00
#
_symmetry.space_group_name_H-M   'P 1'
#
loop_
_entity.id
_entity.type
_entity.pdbx_description
1 polymer ?
#
loop_
_entity_poly.entity_id
_entity_poly.type
_entity_poly.pdbx_seq_one_letter_code
_entity_poly.pdbx_strand_id
1 'polypeptide(L)'
;MRDLKIISCGIVIVLMLCCGSVGQTTAQPPDPILSSIVFFGMPGLKEIGGSSMVNRTECFQKYLKAIPPKSFLLTAKAPSGPENALDYRRRNLREQIVVMMGEKTRAEAEAFARGLPLYVEWEGMSENPLNEANFADNWLRKRSGTPIAAFLYLFKAHRFRAGYEAAKAGQEKGLWPVLAVKYREALEKALSFNNPLISCIAKDMEEQPYVYLEGYGKP
;
A
#
# COMPACT_ATOMS: atom_id res chain seq x y z
N MET A 1 14.21 -36.54 -65.52
CA MET A 1 14.43 -35.36 -66.38
C MET A 1 13.11 -34.98 -67.01
N ARG A 2 12.71 -33.71 -66.80
CA ARG A 2 11.63 -32.95 -67.47
C ARG A 2 10.20 -33.36 -67.12
N ASP A 3 9.21 -32.48 -66.97
CA ASP A 3 9.05 -31.04 -66.71
C ASP A 3 7.52 -30.88 -66.58
N LEU A 4 7.02 -30.28 -65.50
CA LEU A 4 6.36 -28.96 -65.46
C LEU A 4 4.98 -28.84 -66.16
N LYS A 5 3.95 -28.46 -65.37
CA LYS A 5 2.83 -27.50 -65.63
C LYS A 5 1.78 -27.68 -64.51
N ILE A 6 1.71 -26.83 -63.48
CA ILE A 6 1.01 -25.54 -63.32
C ILE A 6 -0.49 -25.59 -63.70
N ILE A 7 -1.31 -24.96 -62.84
CA ILE A 7 -2.73 -24.48 -62.92
C ILE A 7 -3.62 -25.27 -61.94
N SER A 8 -4.45 -24.70 -61.06
CA SER A 8 -4.75 -23.34 -60.60
C SER A 8 -5.85 -23.47 -59.52
N CYS A 9 -5.95 -22.48 -58.63
CA CYS A 9 -7.14 -22.00 -57.92
C CYS A 9 -8.05 -22.99 -57.17
N GLY A 10 -8.01 -22.90 -55.84
CA GLY A 10 -9.05 -23.38 -54.94
C GLY A 10 -8.99 -22.67 -53.58
N ILE A 11 -9.12 -21.34 -53.57
CA ILE A 11 -9.36 -20.57 -52.34
C ILE A 11 -10.85 -20.68 -52.03
N VAL A 12 -11.21 -21.38 -50.94
CA VAL A 12 -12.45 -21.10 -50.20
C VAL A 12 -12.08 -20.95 -48.73
N ILE A 13 -12.06 -19.68 -48.32
CA ILE A 13 -11.86 -19.18 -46.97
C ILE A 13 -13.09 -19.56 -46.13
N VAL A 14 -12.91 -20.40 -45.11
CA VAL A 14 -13.87 -20.58 -44.01
C VAL A 14 -13.13 -20.36 -42.70
N LEU A 15 -12.86 -19.09 -42.40
CA LEU A 15 -12.31 -18.62 -41.13
C LEU A 15 -13.04 -17.33 -40.75
N MET A 16 -14.32 -17.45 -40.45
CA MET A 16 -15.08 -16.42 -39.74
C MET A 16 -16.10 -17.10 -38.83
N LEU A 17 -16.35 -16.45 -37.69
CA LEU A 17 -17.21 -16.86 -36.57
C LEU A 17 -16.56 -17.76 -35.51
N CYS A 18 -15.57 -17.20 -34.83
CA CYS A 18 -15.46 -17.28 -33.37
C CYS A 18 -14.84 -15.99 -32.82
N CYS A 19 -15.29 -14.81 -33.29
CA CYS A 19 -15.12 -13.58 -32.52
C CYS A 19 -16.14 -13.61 -31.37
N GLY A 20 -15.88 -14.47 -30.38
CA GLY A 20 -16.51 -14.33 -29.08
C GLY A 20 -16.15 -12.95 -28.57
N SER A 21 -17.16 -12.09 -28.45
CA SER A 21 -17.05 -10.84 -27.72
C SER A 21 -16.62 -11.19 -26.30
N VAL A 22 -15.30 -11.11 -26.05
CA VAL A 22 -14.75 -11.02 -24.70
C VAL A 22 -15.37 -9.76 -24.13
N GLY A 23 -16.43 -9.93 -23.35
CA GLY A 23 -16.96 -8.87 -22.53
C GLY A 23 -15.79 -8.34 -21.73
N GLN A 24 -15.40 -7.09 -21.99
CA GLN A 24 -14.58 -6.34 -21.05
C GLN A 24 -15.45 -6.17 -19.81
N THR A 25 -15.43 -7.17 -18.93
CA THR A 25 -15.80 -6.99 -17.53
C THR A 25 -14.79 -5.97 -17.03
N THR A 26 -15.16 -4.69 -17.04
CA THR A 26 -14.40 -3.67 -16.32
C THR A 26 -14.55 -4.03 -14.86
N ALA A 27 -13.61 -4.85 -14.37
CA ALA A 27 -13.49 -5.16 -12.96
C ALA A 27 -13.49 -3.83 -12.23
N GLN A 28 -14.52 -3.59 -11.42
CA GLN A 28 -14.54 -2.41 -10.58
C GLN A 28 -13.23 -2.44 -9.78
N PRO A 29 -12.47 -1.32 -9.74
CA PRO A 29 -11.27 -1.27 -8.96
C PRO A 29 -11.63 -1.64 -7.51
N PRO A 30 -10.83 -2.49 -6.86
CA PRO A 30 -11.14 -2.96 -5.52
C PRO A 30 -11.34 -1.79 -4.57
N ASP A 31 -12.26 -1.97 -3.62
CA ASP A 31 -12.51 -0.96 -2.60
C ASP A 31 -11.20 -0.54 -1.92
N PRO A 32 -11.00 0.76 -1.65
CA PRO A 32 -9.73 1.24 -1.13
C PRO A 32 -9.50 0.73 0.28
N ILE A 33 -8.42 -0.04 0.42
CA ILE A 33 -7.98 -0.65 1.67
C ILE A 33 -7.44 0.42 2.63
N LEU A 34 -7.73 0.29 3.94
CA LEU A 34 -7.39 1.32 4.91
C LEU A 34 -5.87 1.50 5.03
N SER A 35 -5.11 0.41 4.97
CA SER A 35 -3.65 0.46 4.98
C SER A 35 -3.07 1.30 3.84
N SER A 36 -3.67 1.29 2.65
CA SER A 36 -3.19 2.09 1.52
C SER A 36 -3.39 3.59 1.73
N ILE A 37 -4.54 3.96 2.28
CA ILE A 37 -4.83 5.36 2.64
C ILE A 37 -3.85 5.83 3.71
N VAL A 38 -3.63 5.01 4.74
CA VAL A 38 -2.75 5.35 5.86
C VAL A 38 -1.30 5.48 5.40
N PHE A 39 -0.77 4.49 4.69
CA PHE A 39 0.67 4.38 4.47
C PHE A 39 1.18 4.90 3.13
N PHE A 40 0.29 5.08 2.15
CA PHE A 40 0.62 5.71 0.86
C PHE A 40 -0.11 7.05 0.65
N GLY A 41 -1.25 7.26 1.32
CA GLY A 41 -2.07 8.46 1.09
C GLY A 41 -2.90 8.39 -0.19
N MET A 42 -3.10 7.18 -0.72
CA MET A 42 -3.82 6.94 -1.98
C MET A 42 -4.81 5.76 -1.84
N PRO A 43 -6.05 5.91 -2.33
CA PRO A 43 -6.64 7.16 -2.81
C PRO A 43 -6.83 8.17 -1.65
N GLY A 44 -7.01 9.45 -1.99
CA GLY A 44 -7.27 10.49 -0.99
C GLY A 44 -8.67 10.30 -0.37
N LEU A 45 -8.84 10.62 0.92
CA LEU A 45 -10.14 10.41 1.59
C LEU A 45 -11.30 11.18 0.94
N LYS A 46 -11.02 12.32 0.31
CA LYS A 46 -12.02 13.09 -0.44
C LYS A 46 -12.58 12.31 -1.63
N GLU A 47 -11.75 11.51 -2.29
CA GLU A 47 -12.13 10.71 -3.48
C GLU A 47 -13.04 9.53 -3.11
N ILE A 48 -13.01 9.15 -1.83
CA ILE A 48 -13.75 8.00 -1.31
C ILE A 48 -15.22 8.34 -0.99
N GLY A 49 -15.56 9.61 -0.81
CA GLY A 49 -16.78 10.07 -0.13
C GLY A 49 -18.11 10.04 -0.90
N GLY A 50 -18.22 9.41 -2.06
CA GLY A 50 -19.42 9.51 -2.91
C GLY A 50 -20.48 8.39 -2.80
N SER A 51 -20.07 7.13 -2.61
CA SER A 51 -20.99 5.97 -2.60
C SER A 51 -20.46 4.75 -1.82
N SER A 52 -19.15 4.67 -1.58
CA SER A 52 -18.48 3.53 -0.93
C SER A 52 -18.50 3.56 0.60
N MET A 53 -19.14 4.53 1.24
CA MET A 53 -19.13 4.66 2.71
C MET A 53 -20.11 3.72 3.42
N VAL A 54 -21.13 3.21 2.73
CA VAL A 54 -22.24 2.44 3.33
C VAL A 54 -21.82 1.04 3.76
N ASN A 55 -20.82 0.43 3.11
CA ASN A 55 -20.36 -0.94 3.38
C ASN A 55 -19.03 -1.04 4.14
N ARG A 56 -18.56 0.06 4.75
CA ARG A 56 -17.24 0.05 5.38
C ARG A 56 -17.26 -0.62 6.75
N THR A 57 -16.19 -1.35 7.05
CA THR A 57 -15.99 -2.03 8.33
C THR A 57 -16.04 -1.04 9.49
N GLU A 58 -16.43 -1.53 10.67
CA GLU A 58 -16.43 -0.74 11.92
C GLU A 58 -15.06 -0.06 12.16
N CYS A 59 -13.99 -0.75 11.80
CA CYS A 59 -12.61 -0.26 11.85
C CYS A 59 -12.45 1.01 11.01
N PHE A 60 -12.87 0.99 9.75
CA PHE A 60 -12.77 2.15 8.88
C PHE A 60 -13.56 3.35 9.42
N GLN A 61 -14.75 3.11 9.96
CA GLN A 61 -15.58 4.17 10.55
C GLN A 61 -14.92 4.79 11.79
N LYS A 62 -14.30 3.98 12.66
CA LYS A 62 -13.52 4.46 13.81
C LYS A 62 -12.34 5.31 13.35
N TYR A 63 -11.64 4.89 12.32
CA TYR A 63 -10.56 5.66 11.71
C TYR A 63 -11.05 7.02 11.20
N LEU A 64 -12.12 7.06 10.39
CA LEU A 64 -12.66 8.33 9.88
C LEU A 64 -13.08 9.29 11.00
N LYS A 65 -13.71 8.78 12.07
CA LYS A 65 -14.11 9.57 13.24
C LYS A 65 -12.92 10.15 14.00
N ALA A 66 -11.74 9.53 13.92
CA ALA A 66 -10.54 10.04 14.56
C ALA A 66 -9.90 11.22 13.80
N ILE A 67 -10.30 11.47 12.55
CA ILE A 67 -9.72 12.53 11.73
C ILE A 67 -10.37 13.87 12.07
N PRO A 68 -9.60 14.91 12.44
CA PRO A 68 -10.16 16.22 12.71
C PRO A 68 -10.90 16.80 11.48
N PRO A 69 -12.04 17.49 11.65
CA PRO A 69 -12.83 18.01 10.52
C PRO A 69 -12.07 18.94 9.57
N LYS A 70 -11.05 19.65 10.07
CA LYS A 70 -10.19 20.56 9.29
C LYS A 70 -8.86 19.91 8.87
N SER A 71 -8.74 18.59 9.00
CA SER A 71 -7.52 17.87 8.67
C SER A 71 -7.20 18.00 7.18
N PHE A 72 -5.90 18.09 6.88
CA PHE A 72 -5.40 17.96 5.52
C PHE A 72 -5.88 16.64 4.88
N LEU A 73 -5.98 15.55 5.64
CA LEU A 73 -6.41 14.25 5.12
C LEU A 73 -7.80 14.29 4.44
N LEU A 74 -8.70 15.17 4.90
CA LEU A 74 -10.06 15.31 4.35
C LEU A 74 -10.15 16.32 3.20
N THR A 75 -9.22 17.28 3.15
CA THR A 75 -9.31 18.46 2.28
C THR A 75 -8.29 18.46 1.15
N ALA A 76 -7.25 17.63 1.25
CA ALA A 76 -6.20 17.54 0.26
C ALA A 76 -6.74 17.14 -1.11
N LYS A 77 -6.15 17.73 -2.14
CA LYS A 77 -6.34 17.32 -3.53
C LYS A 77 -5.17 16.42 -3.91
N ALA A 78 -5.41 15.53 -4.87
CA ALA A 78 -4.33 14.75 -5.48
C ALA A 78 -3.21 15.67 -5.99
N PRO A 79 -1.93 15.28 -5.81
CA PRO A 79 -0.80 16.07 -6.31
C PRO A 79 -0.79 16.11 -7.84
N SER A 80 -0.45 17.26 -8.43
CA SER A 80 -0.43 17.46 -9.88
C SER A 80 0.93 17.18 -10.54
N GLY A 81 1.76 16.30 -9.95
CA GLY A 81 3.10 15.97 -10.44
C GLY A 81 4.00 15.33 -9.37
N PRO A 82 5.18 14.82 -9.77
CA PRO A 82 6.04 14.00 -8.90
C PRO A 82 6.67 14.77 -7.74
N GLU A 83 7.12 16.02 -7.93
CA GLU A 83 7.62 16.86 -6.82
C GLU A 83 6.54 17.08 -5.75
N ASN A 84 5.33 17.42 -6.19
CA ASN A 84 4.19 17.62 -5.31
C ASN A 84 3.73 16.30 -4.66
N ALA A 85 4.00 15.15 -5.28
CA ALA A 85 3.62 13.85 -4.74
C ALA A 85 4.45 13.49 -3.50
N LEU A 86 5.75 13.80 -3.48
CA LEU A 86 6.58 13.52 -2.32
C LEU A 86 6.18 14.38 -1.11
N ASP A 87 5.96 15.68 -1.34
CA ASP A 87 5.52 16.59 -0.27
C ASP A 87 4.12 16.24 0.24
N TYR A 88 3.21 15.84 -0.67
CA TYR A 88 1.91 15.29 -0.30
C TYR A 88 2.07 14.05 0.58
N ARG A 89 2.93 13.08 0.21
CA ARG A 89 3.14 11.85 0.98
C ARG A 89 3.75 12.12 2.35
N ARG A 90 4.73 13.03 2.45
CA ARG A 90 5.29 13.47 3.74
C ARG A 90 4.22 14.09 4.64
N ARG A 91 3.39 14.97 4.06
CA ARG A 91 2.30 15.61 4.80
C ARG A 91 1.23 14.61 5.22
N ASN A 92 0.85 13.68 4.35
CA ASN A 92 -0.06 12.58 4.68
C ASN A 92 0.51 11.78 5.85
N LEU A 93 1.74 11.28 5.75
CA LEU A 93 2.38 10.49 6.80
C LEU A 93 2.38 11.21 8.16
N ARG A 94 2.78 12.49 8.18
CA ARG A 94 2.74 13.32 9.39
C ARG A 94 1.34 13.33 10.01
N GLU A 95 0.31 13.65 9.22
CA GLU A 95 -1.06 13.73 9.73
C GLU A 95 -1.60 12.37 10.18
N GLN A 96 -1.25 11.28 9.49
CA GLN A 96 -1.64 9.93 9.89
C GLN A 96 -1.04 9.56 11.26
N ILE A 97 0.23 9.89 11.49
CA ILE A 97 0.86 9.72 12.82
C ILE A 97 0.09 10.53 13.87
N VAL A 98 -0.22 11.79 13.60
CA VAL A 98 -0.92 12.67 14.55
C VAL A 98 -2.34 12.19 14.84
N VAL A 99 -3.08 11.71 13.84
CA VAL A 99 -4.42 11.13 14.04
C VAL A 99 -4.38 9.94 14.98
N MET A 100 -3.37 9.08 14.85
CA MET A 100 -3.32 7.84 15.64
C MET A 100 -2.68 8.02 17.02
N MET A 101 -1.64 8.85 17.10
CA MET A 101 -0.82 9.03 18.30
C MET A 101 -1.19 10.29 19.11
N GLY A 102 -1.98 11.19 18.52
CA GLY A 102 -2.48 12.41 19.15
C GLY A 102 -1.68 13.67 18.84
N GLU A 103 -2.32 14.83 19.01
CA GLU A 103 -1.76 16.15 18.64
C GLU A 103 -0.42 16.46 19.32
N LYS A 104 -0.20 15.94 20.53
CA LYS A 104 1.06 16.11 21.28
C LYS A 104 2.28 15.54 20.56
N THR A 105 2.09 14.63 19.59
CA THR A 105 3.20 14.01 18.84
C THR A 105 3.54 14.76 17.54
N ARG A 106 2.89 15.89 17.22
CA ARG A 106 3.05 16.58 15.94
C ARG A 106 4.50 16.92 15.59
N ALA A 107 5.26 17.48 16.53
CA ALA A 107 6.65 17.86 16.29
C ALA A 107 7.51 16.64 15.90
N GLU A 108 7.31 15.50 16.56
CA GLU A 108 8.04 14.28 16.26
C GLU A 108 7.56 13.61 14.97
N ALA A 109 6.25 13.61 14.72
CA ALA A 109 5.68 13.14 13.46
C ALA A 109 6.26 13.91 12.27
N GLU A 110 6.42 15.22 12.40
CA GLU A 110 7.02 16.08 11.37
C GLU A 110 8.51 15.80 11.19
N ALA A 111 9.26 15.62 12.30
CA ALA A 111 10.67 15.27 12.23
C ALA A 111 10.88 13.90 11.56
N PHE A 112 10.05 12.91 11.89
CA PHE A 112 10.09 11.58 11.27
C PHE A 112 9.75 11.66 9.78
N ALA A 113 8.64 12.30 9.41
CA ALA A 113 8.19 12.40 8.03
C ALA A 113 9.16 13.17 7.13
N ARG A 114 9.85 14.19 7.66
CA ARG A 114 10.92 14.90 6.93
C ARG A 114 12.16 14.06 6.71
N GLY A 115 12.56 13.27 7.71
CA GLY A 115 13.79 12.47 7.65
C GLY A 115 13.65 11.15 6.86
N LEU A 116 12.44 10.60 6.78
CA LEU A 116 12.18 9.33 6.12
C LEU A 116 12.45 9.44 4.60
N PRO A 117 13.25 8.53 4.00
CA PRO A 117 13.43 8.46 2.54
C PRO A 117 12.20 7.85 1.88
N LEU A 118 11.09 8.60 1.86
CA LEU A 118 9.87 8.19 1.18
C LEU A 118 10.09 8.14 -0.33
N TYR A 119 9.70 7.03 -0.94
CA TYR A 119 9.65 6.89 -2.38
C TYR A 119 8.24 7.21 -2.88
N VAL A 120 8.09 7.84 -4.04
CA VAL A 120 6.76 8.09 -4.64
C VAL A 120 6.14 6.77 -5.11
N GLU A 121 6.96 5.89 -5.68
CA GLU A 121 6.61 4.54 -6.11
C GLU A 121 7.77 3.60 -5.74
N TRP A 122 7.47 2.31 -5.57
CA TRP A 122 8.49 1.30 -5.28
C TRP A 122 8.89 0.46 -6.50
N GLU A 123 8.14 0.53 -7.61
CA GLU A 123 8.46 -0.10 -8.91
C GLU A 123 8.74 -1.62 -8.85
N GLY A 124 8.16 -2.32 -7.87
CA GLY A 124 8.35 -3.75 -7.65
C GLY A 124 9.65 -4.10 -6.93
N MET A 125 10.48 -3.09 -6.59
CA MET A 125 11.75 -3.27 -5.90
C MET A 125 11.54 -3.47 -4.40
N SER A 126 12.03 -4.59 -3.86
CA SER A 126 11.88 -4.93 -2.44
C SER A 126 12.73 -4.02 -1.54
N GLU A 127 13.79 -3.43 -2.09
CA GLU A 127 14.73 -2.54 -1.40
C GLU A 127 14.05 -1.26 -0.94
N ASN A 128 13.12 -0.71 -1.73
CA ASN A 128 12.47 0.56 -1.42
C ASN A 128 11.62 0.51 -0.14
N PRO A 129 10.62 -0.40 0.01
CA PRO A 129 9.92 -0.53 1.27
C PRO A 129 10.87 -0.95 2.40
N LEU A 130 11.89 -1.76 2.13
CA LEU A 130 12.87 -2.17 3.13
C LEU A 130 13.71 -0.99 3.66
N ASN A 131 14.10 -0.04 2.81
CA ASN A 131 14.80 1.17 3.19
C ASN A 131 13.94 2.05 4.11
N GLU A 132 12.65 2.21 3.81
CA GLU A 132 11.70 2.90 4.68
C GLU A 132 11.54 2.17 6.04
N ALA A 133 11.45 0.84 6.04
CA ALA A 133 11.38 0.03 7.26
C ALA A 133 12.64 0.16 8.13
N ASN A 134 13.82 0.09 7.51
CA ASN A 134 15.12 0.22 8.17
C ASN A 134 15.30 1.61 8.75
N PHE A 135 14.80 2.65 8.09
CA PHE A 135 14.78 4.00 8.66
C PHE A 135 13.93 4.05 9.94
N ALA A 136 12.72 3.48 9.93
CA ALA A 136 11.87 3.41 11.10
C ALA A 136 12.52 2.60 12.24
N ASP A 137 13.21 1.51 11.91
CA ASP A 137 13.96 0.72 12.88
C ASP A 137 15.10 1.52 13.54
N ASN A 138 15.89 2.21 12.73
CA ASN A 138 16.94 3.10 13.21
C ASN A 138 16.37 4.25 14.07
N TRP A 139 15.18 4.77 13.73
CA TRP A 139 14.51 5.78 14.54
C TRP A 139 14.16 5.24 15.94
N LEU A 140 13.52 4.07 16.00
CA LEU A 140 13.14 3.41 17.24
C LEU A 140 14.36 3.07 18.12
N ARG A 141 15.45 2.60 17.51
CA ARG A 141 16.69 2.28 18.23
C ARG A 141 17.34 3.52 18.85
N LYS A 142 17.37 4.64 18.11
CA LYS A 142 17.98 5.90 18.58
C LYS A 142 17.10 6.66 19.57
N ARG A 143 15.80 6.36 19.63
CA ARG A 143 14.80 7.05 20.45
C ARG A 143 13.93 6.03 21.16
N SER A 144 14.53 5.30 22.10
CA SER A 144 13.78 4.40 22.97
C SER A 144 12.69 5.18 23.71
N GLY A 145 11.46 4.67 23.68
CA GLY A 145 10.32 5.34 24.31
C GLY A 145 9.71 6.50 23.51
N THR A 146 10.03 6.64 22.22
CA THR A 146 9.32 7.61 21.36
C THR A 146 7.79 7.46 21.46
N PRO A 147 7.02 8.56 21.65
CA PRO A 147 5.56 8.52 21.72
C PRO A 147 4.89 8.05 20.43
N ILE A 148 5.60 8.03 19.29
CA ILE A 148 5.07 7.51 18.01
C ILE A 148 5.44 6.04 17.78
N ALA A 149 5.98 5.33 18.78
CA ALA A 149 6.48 3.97 18.63
C ALA A 149 5.45 2.99 18.06
N ALA A 150 4.21 3.04 18.54
CA ALA A 150 3.15 2.14 18.08
C ALA A 150 2.91 2.28 16.56
N PHE A 151 2.87 3.52 16.06
CA PHE A 151 2.78 3.81 14.63
C PHE A 151 4.01 3.28 13.88
N LEU A 152 5.23 3.50 14.40
CA LEU A 152 6.46 3.09 13.71
C LEU A 152 6.59 1.57 13.59
N TYR A 153 6.13 0.81 14.57
CA TYR A 153 6.07 -0.65 14.47
C TYR A 153 5.04 -1.11 13.42
N LEU A 154 3.86 -0.50 13.39
CA LEU A 154 2.86 -0.82 12.38
C LEU A 154 3.33 -0.43 10.97
N PHE A 155 3.95 0.74 10.84
CA PHE A 155 4.54 1.24 9.61
C PHE A 155 5.59 0.26 9.07
N LYS A 156 6.56 -0.16 9.89
CA LYS A 156 7.56 -1.12 9.43
C LYS A 156 6.95 -2.49 9.12
N ALA A 157 5.93 -2.94 9.85
CA ALA A 157 5.22 -4.18 9.53
C ALA A 157 4.64 -4.10 8.12
N HIS A 158 3.93 -3.01 7.78
CA HIS A 158 3.45 -2.79 6.42
C HIS A 158 4.60 -2.84 5.40
N ARG A 159 5.71 -2.17 5.67
CA ARG A 159 6.85 -2.14 4.76
C ARG A 159 7.51 -3.51 4.59
N PHE A 160 7.66 -4.30 5.65
CA PHE A 160 8.17 -5.66 5.53
C PHE A 160 7.24 -6.57 4.74
N ARG A 161 5.92 -6.40 4.90
CA ARG A 161 4.95 -7.15 4.09
C ARG A 161 5.02 -6.77 2.62
N ALA A 162 5.06 -5.47 2.30
CA ALA A 162 5.25 -5.03 0.92
C ALA A 162 6.59 -5.52 0.33
N GLY A 163 7.66 -5.47 1.12
CA GLY A 163 8.96 -6.02 0.73
C GLY A 163 8.91 -7.53 0.52
N TYR A 164 8.16 -8.27 1.33
CA TYR A 164 7.94 -9.72 1.14
C TYR A 164 7.27 -10.00 -0.20
N GLU A 165 6.19 -9.26 -0.52
CA GLU A 165 5.45 -9.41 -1.77
C GLU A 165 6.35 -9.10 -2.98
N ALA A 166 7.13 -8.01 -2.91
CA ALA A 166 8.14 -7.63 -3.91
C ALA A 166 9.26 -8.67 -4.05
N ALA A 167 9.84 -9.13 -2.94
CA ALA A 167 10.90 -10.13 -2.94
C ALA A 167 10.43 -11.45 -3.54
N LYS A 168 9.17 -11.84 -3.29
CA LYS A 168 8.58 -13.03 -3.89
C LYS A 168 8.36 -12.87 -5.39
N ALA A 169 7.93 -11.69 -5.84
CA ALA A 169 7.84 -11.36 -7.26
C ALA A 169 9.20 -11.39 -7.96
N GLY A 170 10.23 -10.83 -7.33
CA GLY A 170 11.62 -10.81 -7.80
C GLY A 170 12.38 -12.11 -7.65
N GLN A 171 11.75 -13.18 -7.15
CA GLN A 171 12.39 -14.48 -6.88
C GLN A 171 13.58 -14.43 -5.89
N GLU A 172 13.57 -13.49 -4.95
CA GLU A 172 14.61 -13.28 -3.94
C GLU A 172 14.48 -14.29 -2.78
N LYS A 173 14.78 -15.56 -3.06
CA LYS A 173 14.53 -16.71 -2.16
C LYS A 173 15.14 -16.57 -0.76
N GLY A 174 16.25 -15.85 -0.62
CA GLY A 174 16.89 -15.60 0.67
C GLY A 174 16.24 -14.48 1.48
N LEU A 175 15.52 -13.57 0.84
CA LEU A 175 14.99 -12.37 1.46
C LEU A 175 13.57 -12.56 1.99
N TRP A 176 12.66 -13.14 1.20
CA TRP A 176 11.26 -13.24 1.63
C TRP A 176 11.06 -14.00 2.96
N PRO A 177 11.81 -15.08 3.32
CA PRO A 177 11.59 -15.73 4.61
C PRO A 177 11.99 -14.83 5.78
N VAL A 178 13.04 -14.03 5.60
CA VAL A 178 13.50 -13.05 6.59
C VAL A 178 12.47 -11.94 6.78
N LEU A 179 11.89 -11.45 5.68
CA LEU A 179 10.86 -10.40 5.74
C LEU A 179 9.56 -10.91 6.39
N ALA A 180 9.22 -12.19 6.22
CA ALA A 180 8.07 -12.80 6.89
C ALA A 180 8.21 -12.79 8.42
N VAL A 181 9.39 -13.18 8.93
CA VAL A 181 9.68 -13.14 10.37
C VAL A 181 9.62 -11.69 10.89
N LYS A 182 10.33 -10.77 10.22
CA LYS A 182 10.35 -9.35 10.61
C LYS A 182 8.96 -8.70 10.58
N TYR A 183 8.12 -9.10 9.63
CA TYR A 183 6.73 -8.67 9.56
C TYR A 183 5.97 -9.07 10.82
N ARG A 184 6.03 -10.34 11.20
CA ARG A 184 5.32 -10.88 12.38
C ARG A 184 5.79 -10.20 13.66
N GLU A 185 7.10 -10.10 13.87
CA GLU A 185 7.69 -9.42 15.04
C GLU A 185 7.24 -7.95 15.14
N ALA A 186 7.26 -7.22 14.02
CA ALA A 186 6.84 -5.83 14.00
C ALA A 186 5.34 -5.66 14.26
N LEU A 187 4.51 -6.54 13.70
CA LEU A 187 3.06 -6.52 13.89
C LEU A 187 2.68 -6.83 15.34
N GLU A 188 3.23 -7.90 15.91
CA GLU A 188 3.04 -8.26 17.32
C GLU A 188 3.46 -7.11 18.23
N LYS A 189 4.61 -6.49 17.94
CA LYS A 189 5.07 -5.35 18.72
C LYS A 189 4.14 -4.15 18.59
N ALA A 190 3.62 -3.85 17.40
CA ALA A 190 2.63 -2.79 17.21
C ALA A 190 1.35 -3.05 18.03
N LEU A 191 0.86 -4.28 18.00
CA LEU A 191 -0.35 -4.70 18.73
C LEU A 191 -0.17 -4.63 20.25
N SER A 192 1.04 -4.86 20.76
CA SER A 192 1.32 -4.79 22.21
C SER A 192 1.07 -3.41 22.85
N PHE A 193 0.95 -2.35 22.05
CA PHE A 193 0.61 -1.00 22.54
C PHE A 193 -0.88 -0.81 22.86
N ASN A 194 -1.75 -1.77 22.51
CA ASN A 194 -3.21 -1.70 22.75
C ASN A 194 -3.88 -0.42 22.22
N ASN A 195 -3.33 0.21 21.18
CA ASN A 195 -3.95 1.38 20.55
C ASN A 195 -5.07 0.91 19.59
N PRO A 196 -6.34 1.34 19.78
CA PRO A 196 -7.46 0.82 18.98
C PRO A 196 -7.35 1.07 17.48
N LEU A 197 -6.77 2.20 17.07
CA LEU A 197 -6.57 2.52 15.66
C LEU A 197 -5.45 1.68 15.05
N ILE A 198 -4.37 1.43 15.80
CA ILE A 198 -3.29 0.52 15.38
C ILE A 198 -3.84 -0.90 15.18
N SER A 199 -4.60 -1.43 16.14
CA SER A 199 -5.20 -2.77 16.02
C SER A 199 -6.18 -2.87 14.85
N CYS A 200 -6.94 -1.81 14.60
CA CYS A 200 -7.86 -1.71 13.46
C CYS A 200 -7.11 -1.80 12.13
N ILE A 201 -6.08 -0.99 11.93
CA ILE A 201 -5.31 -0.99 10.67
C ILE A 201 -4.51 -2.30 10.52
N ALA A 202 -3.98 -2.85 11.60
CA ALA A 202 -3.32 -4.15 11.60
C ALA A 202 -4.27 -5.27 11.12
N LYS A 203 -5.52 -5.25 11.60
CA LYS A 203 -6.56 -6.19 11.17
C LYS A 203 -6.91 -6.01 9.70
N ASP A 204 -7.10 -4.77 9.24
CA ASP A 204 -7.33 -4.48 7.82
C ASP A 204 -6.21 -5.07 6.96
N MET A 205 -4.94 -4.81 7.32
CA MET A 205 -3.80 -5.41 6.62
C MET A 205 -3.92 -6.94 6.56
N GLU A 206 -4.15 -7.62 7.69
CA GLU A 206 -4.22 -9.08 7.75
C GLU A 206 -5.39 -9.73 7.01
N GLU A 207 -6.46 -8.97 6.79
CA GLU A 207 -7.62 -9.37 6.00
C GLU A 207 -7.37 -9.22 4.49
N GLN A 208 -6.46 -8.34 4.08
CA GLN A 208 -6.13 -8.19 2.67
C GLN A 208 -5.30 -9.38 2.14
N PRO A 209 -5.51 -9.81 0.88
CA PRO A 209 -4.67 -10.81 0.24
C PRO A 209 -3.25 -10.28 -0.09
N TYR A 210 -3.10 -8.96 -0.25
CA TYR A 210 -1.84 -8.25 -0.51
C TYR A 210 -1.96 -6.79 -0.03
N VAL A 211 -0.83 -6.13 0.23
CA VAL A 211 -0.80 -4.68 0.55
C VAL A 211 -0.02 -3.86 -0.48
N TYR A 212 0.70 -4.53 -1.38
CA TYR A 212 1.51 -3.91 -2.42
C TYR A 212 1.38 -4.61 -3.77
N LEU A 213 1.75 -5.90 -3.87
CA LEU A 213 1.72 -6.64 -5.14
C LEU A 213 0.74 -7.81 -5.09
N GLU A 214 -0.26 -7.76 -5.98
CA GLU A 214 -1.26 -8.81 -6.12
C GLU A 214 -0.64 -10.15 -6.55
N GLY A 215 -1.20 -11.26 -6.06
CA GLY A 215 -0.81 -12.62 -6.43
C GLY A 215 0.37 -13.20 -5.65
N TYR A 216 1.05 -12.42 -4.81
CA TYR A 216 2.21 -12.88 -4.04
C TYR A 216 1.86 -13.32 -2.61
N GLY A 217 0.64 -13.06 -2.14
CA GLY A 217 0.10 -13.56 -0.88
C GLY A 217 0.78 -12.96 0.36
N LYS A 218 0.35 -13.42 1.54
CA LYS A 218 0.85 -12.93 2.83
C LYS A 218 1.96 -13.81 3.41
N PRO A 219 2.91 -13.21 4.16
CA PRO A 219 3.88 -13.93 4.98
C PRO A 219 3.24 -14.70 6.16
#